data_AF-A0AA47NVI7-F1
#
_entry.id   AF-A0AA47NVI7-F1
#
_cell.length_a   1.000
_cell.length_b   1.000
_cell.length_c   1.000
_cell.angle_alpha   90.00
_cell.angle_beta   90.00
_cell.angle_gamma   90.00
#
_symmetry.space_group_name_H-M   'P 1'
#
loop_
_entity.id
_entity.type
_entity.pdbx_description
1 polymer ?
#
loop_
_entity_poly.entity_id
_entity_poly.type
_entity_poly.pdbx_seq_one_letter_code
_entity_poly.pdbx_strand_id
1 'polypeptide(L)'
;MSQSAMEPADLQMWRWLAFACLSWICLGQVAAAGPHYMVTIPAVLEAGAESRFCLSLLRPNETLQMTVTLMSEEENITLFQQTSDEGFRNCILFKVPEVQMRSVRKLEVIVRGQEFVMKEVRKVMIKSYKPESFIQTDKPIYLPGQTGSLFYLIESLLKVELKSIHCNH
;
A
#
# COMPACT_ATOMS: atom_id res chain seq x y z
N MET A 1 -38.02 50.73 -11.90
CA MET A 1 -38.52 49.81 -10.85
C MET A 1 -39.79 49.17 -11.39
N SER A 2 -39.68 47.94 -11.87
CA SER A 2 -40.82 47.12 -12.27
C SER A 2 -40.51 45.71 -11.80
N GLN A 3 -40.92 45.44 -10.56
CA GLN A 3 -40.91 44.13 -9.95
C GLN A 3 -42.01 43.30 -10.65
N SER A 4 -41.60 42.30 -11.44
CA SER A 4 -42.50 41.25 -11.88
C SER A 4 -42.74 40.30 -10.71
N ALA A 5 -43.94 40.40 -10.11
CA ALA A 5 -44.39 39.46 -9.10
C ALA A 5 -44.60 38.08 -9.74
N MET A 6 -43.92 37.07 -9.21
CA MET A 6 -43.98 35.68 -9.67
C MET A 6 -45.32 35.04 -9.24
N GLU A 7 -46.03 34.39 -10.17
CA GLU A 7 -47.30 33.70 -9.92
C GLU A 7 -47.13 32.47 -9.01
N PRO A 8 -48.13 32.10 -8.18
CA PRO A 8 -48.04 30.99 -7.23
C PRO A 8 -47.95 29.60 -7.88
N ALA A 9 -48.28 29.47 -9.16
CA ALA A 9 -48.15 28.22 -9.92
C ALA A 9 -46.68 27.89 -10.30
N ASP A 10 -45.84 28.92 -10.49
CA ASP A 10 -44.42 28.75 -10.85
C ASP A 10 -43.57 28.22 -9.68
N LEU A 11 -43.93 28.60 -8.45
CA LEU A 11 -43.27 28.13 -7.23
C LEU A 11 -43.51 26.64 -6.97
N GLN A 12 -44.68 26.14 -7.36
CA GLN A 12 -45.00 24.71 -7.27
C GLN A 12 -44.14 23.92 -8.27
N MET A 13 -44.08 24.36 -9.53
CA MET A 13 -43.31 23.72 -10.60
C MET A 13 -41.81 23.69 -10.29
N TRP A 14 -41.25 24.77 -9.76
CA TRP A 14 -39.85 24.80 -9.32
C TRP A 14 -39.57 23.94 -8.08
N ARG A 15 -40.55 23.77 -7.17
CA ARG A 15 -40.41 22.84 -6.05
C ARG A 15 -40.33 21.39 -6.52
N TRP A 16 -41.15 20.98 -7.50
CA TRP A 16 -41.08 19.64 -8.09
C TRP A 16 -39.80 19.42 -8.90
N LEU A 17 -39.34 20.43 -9.65
CA LEU A 17 -38.06 20.37 -10.35
C LEU A 17 -36.88 20.31 -9.38
N ALA A 18 -36.90 21.10 -8.31
CA ALA A 18 -35.88 21.06 -7.26
C ALA A 18 -35.91 19.73 -6.51
N PHE A 19 -37.09 19.18 -6.19
CA PHE A 19 -37.22 17.86 -5.55
C PHE A 19 -36.77 16.72 -6.48
N ALA A 20 -37.12 16.79 -7.77
CA ALA A 20 -36.68 15.84 -8.79
C ALA A 20 -35.17 15.91 -9.01
N CYS A 21 -34.59 17.13 -9.06
CA CYS A 21 -33.14 17.32 -9.12
C CYS A 21 -32.46 16.81 -7.85
N LEU A 22 -32.97 17.13 -6.66
CA LEU A 22 -32.42 16.66 -5.38
C LEU A 22 -32.54 15.13 -5.25
N SER A 23 -33.62 14.52 -5.77
CA SER A 23 -33.74 13.05 -5.80
C SER A 23 -32.81 12.40 -6.82
N TRP A 24 -32.52 13.06 -7.95
CA TRP A 24 -31.56 12.58 -8.95
C TRP A 24 -30.11 12.70 -8.47
N ILE A 25 -29.81 13.74 -7.68
CA ILE A 25 -28.48 13.96 -7.09
C ILE A 25 -28.18 12.92 -6.00
N CYS A 26 -29.18 12.40 -5.28
CA CYS A 26 -28.97 11.38 -4.24
C CYS A 26 -28.86 9.94 -4.75
N LEU A 27 -29.37 9.62 -5.95
CA LEU A 27 -29.27 8.27 -6.55
C LEU A 27 -28.06 8.09 -7.47
N GLY A 28 -27.39 9.17 -7.84
CA GLY A 28 -26.19 9.14 -8.67
C GLY A 28 -24.93 8.93 -7.83
N GLN A 29 -24.33 7.75 -7.95
CA GLN A 29 -22.98 7.38 -7.47
C GLN A 29 -22.86 6.95 -6.00
N VAL A 30 -23.54 5.87 -5.63
CA VAL A 30 -22.81 4.83 -4.89
C VAL A 30 -21.98 4.09 -5.94
N ALA A 31 -20.87 4.68 -6.35
CA ALA A 31 -19.84 3.92 -7.04
C ALA A 31 -19.50 2.78 -6.08
N ALA A 32 -19.88 1.55 -6.42
CA ALA A 32 -19.45 0.37 -5.72
C ALA A 32 -17.93 0.30 -5.90
N ALA A 33 -17.20 1.00 -5.04
CA ALA A 33 -15.76 1.04 -5.03
C ALA A 33 -15.32 -0.39 -4.74
N GLY A 34 -14.81 -1.08 -5.76
CA GLY A 34 -14.38 -2.47 -5.63
C GLY A 34 -13.29 -2.64 -4.56
N PRO A 35 -12.93 -3.89 -4.21
CA PRO A 35 -11.87 -4.17 -3.25
C PRO A 35 -10.62 -3.33 -3.44
N HIS A 36 -10.05 -2.84 -2.35
CA HIS A 36 -8.72 -2.23 -2.37
C HIS A 36 -7.75 -3.09 -1.61
N TYR A 37 -6.48 -3.01 -1.98
CA TYR A 37 -5.43 -3.62 -1.18
C TYR A 37 -4.22 -2.70 -1.08
N MET A 38 -3.45 -2.92 -0.01
CA MET A 38 -2.20 -2.23 0.26
C MET A 38 -1.18 -3.25 0.74
N VAL A 39 0.06 -3.13 0.26
CA VAL A 39 1.20 -3.93 0.74
C VAL A 39 2.35 -2.98 1.04
N THR A 40 2.96 -3.14 2.21
CA THR A 40 4.12 -2.36 2.66
C THR A 40 5.26 -3.31 2.96
N ILE A 41 6.40 -3.08 2.31
CA ILE A 41 7.61 -3.88 2.45
C ILE A 41 8.84 -2.98 2.31
N PRO A 42 9.95 -3.25 3.02
CA PRO A 42 11.20 -2.54 2.77
C PRO A 42 11.65 -2.69 1.32
N ALA A 43 12.11 -1.59 0.72
CA ALA A 43 12.69 -1.60 -0.62
C ALA A 43 14.03 -2.35 -0.66
N VAL A 44 14.73 -2.35 0.48
CA VAL A 44 15.97 -3.09 0.69
C VAL A 44 15.79 -4.03 1.89
N LEU A 45 16.02 -5.31 1.67
CA LEU A 45 15.96 -6.39 2.65
C LEU A 45 17.38 -6.84 2.97
N GLU A 46 17.68 -7.04 4.25
CA GLU A 46 18.96 -7.62 4.67
C GLU A 46 18.96 -9.13 4.50
N ALA A 47 19.94 -9.64 3.76
CA ALA A 47 20.10 -11.08 3.51
C ALA A 47 20.24 -11.84 4.82
N GLY A 48 19.51 -12.95 4.97
CA GLY A 48 19.59 -13.76 6.18
C GLY A 48 18.97 -13.12 7.43
N ALA A 49 18.47 -11.89 7.40
CA ALA A 49 17.77 -11.28 8.54
C ALA A 49 16.27 -11.64 8.55
N GLU A 50 15.63 -11.49 9.69
CA GLU A 50 14.17 -11.42 9.73
C GLU A 50 13.71 -10.05 9.26
N SER A 51 12.72 -10.03 8.37
CA SER A 51 12.08 -8.80 7.90
C SER A 51 10.57 -8.90 8.07
N ARG A 52 9.91 -7.75 8.02
CA ARG A 52 8.47 -7.63 8.20
C ARG A 52 7.86 -6.92 7.02
N PHE A 53 6.74 -7.45 6.53
CA PHE A 53 5.86 -6.75 5.60
C PHE A 53 4.44 -6.74 6.16
N CYS A 54 3.69 -5.70 5.84
CA CYS A 54 2.28 -5.61 6.20
C CYS A 54 1.42 -5.53 4.96
N LEU A 55 0.19 -6.00 5.07
CA LEU A 55 -0.77 -5.99 3.99
C LEU A 55 -2.17 -5.79 4.53
N SER A 56 -3.05 -5.25 3.69
CA SER A 56 -4.46 -5.09 4.02
C SER A 56 -5.32 -5.31 2.80
N LEU A 57 -6.40 -6.06 2.98
CA LEU A 57 -7.53 -6.15 2.05
C LEU A 57 -8.67 -5.29 2.62
N LEU A 58 -9.25 -4.43 1.79
CA LEU A 58 -10.24 -3.44 2.19
C LEU A 58 -11.49 -3.61 1.32
N ARG A 59 -12.65 -3.80 1.95
CA ARG A 59 -13.96 -3.88 1.29
C ARG A 59 -14.00 -4.90 0.13
N PRO A 60 -13.69 -6.18 0.36
CA PRO A 60 -13.96 -7.21 -0.65
C PRO A 60 -15.45 -7.21 -1.03
N ASN A 61 -15.72 -7.43 -2.31
CA ASN A 61 -17.08 -7.58 -2.86
C ASN A 61 -17.42 -9.05 -3.16
N GLU A 62 -16.44 -9.95 -3.08
CA GLU A 62 -16.55 -11.39 -3.22
C GLU A 62 -15.49 -12.06 -2.34
N THR A 63 -15.51 -13.39 -2.22
CA THR A 63 -14.42 -14.12 -1.58
C THR A 63 -13.13 -13.99 -2.40
N LEU A 64 -12.11 -13.36 -1.83
CA LEU A 64 -10.83 -13.11 -2.48
C LEU A 64 -9.70 -13.88 -1.82
N GLN A 65 -8.85 -14.49 -2.64
CA GLN A 65 -7.55 -15.02 -2.24
C GLN A 65 -6.45 -14.03 -2.57
N MET A 66 -5.76 -13.54 -1.54
CA MET A 66 -4.56 -12.73 -1.68
C MET A 66 -3.32 -13.61 -1.47
N THR A 67 -2.41 -13.61 -2.44
CA THR A 67 -1.14 -14.33 -2.40
C THR A 67 0.00 -13.35 -2.63
N VAL A 68 1.04 -13.42 -1.77
CA VAL A 68 2.27 -12.64 -1.89
C VAL A 68 3.44 -13.60 -2.05
N THR A 69 4.17 -13.47 -3.15
CA THR A 69 5.25 -14.39 -3.53
C THR A 69 6.52 -13.61 -3.85
N LEU A 70 7.64 -14.03 -3.27
CA LEU A 70 8.98 -13.56 -3.62
C LEU A 70 9.55 -14.46 -4.72
N MET A 71 9.63 -13.94 -5.94
CA MET A 71 10.10 -14.68 -7.09
C MET A 71 11.64 -14.66 -7.19
N SER A 72 12.22 -15.81 -7.53
CA SER A 72 13.63 -15.96 -7.92
C SER A 72 13.72 -16.69 -9.26
N GLU A 73 14.93 -16.77 -9.82
CA GLU A 73 15.21 -17.62 -10.97
C GLU A 73 15.24 -19.10 -10.59
N GLU A 74 15.70 -19.44 -9.36
CA GLU A 74 15.74 -20.83 -8.91
C GLU A 74 14.39 -21.31 -8.36
N GLU A 75 13.79 -20.54 -7.45
CA GLU A 75 12.57 -20.94 -6.75
C GLU A 75 11.73 -19.72 -6.31
N ASN A 76 10.40 -19.89 -6.36
CA ASN A 76 9.44 -18.90 -5.86
C ASN A 76 9.06 -19.23 -4.42
N ILE A 77 9.12 -18.23 -3.53
CA ILE A 77 8.81 -18.39 -2.11
C ILE A 77 7.48 -17.69 -1.82
N THR A 78 6.45 -18.44 -1.44
CA THR A 78 5.17 -17.85 -1.00
C THR A 78 5.31 -17.33 0.43
N LEU A 79 5.21 -16.01 0.60
CA LEU A 79 5.35 -15.34 1.89
C LEU A 79 4.02 -15.23 2.65
N PHE A 80 2.91 -15.15 1.92
CA PHE A 80 1.58 -15.04 2.50
C PHE A 80 0.53 -15.57 1.53
N GLN A 81 -0.47 -16.28 2.05
CA GLN A 81 -1.67 -16.65 1.32
C GLN A 81 -2.84 -16.67 2.30
N GLN A 82 -3.91 -15.95 1.95
CA GLN A 82 -5.15 -16.00 2.72
C GLN A 82 -6.34 -15.78 1.79
N THR A 83 -7.37 -16.58 2.01
CA THR A 83 -8.68 -16.40 1.39
C THR A 83 -9.62 -15.77 2.42
N SER A 84 -10.31 -14.70 2.03
CA SER A 84 -11.30 -14.03 2.89
C SER A 84 -12.34 -13.30 2.05
N ASP A 85 -13.57 -13.32 2.53
CA ASP A 85 -14.70 -12.51 2.10
C ASP A 85 -14.88 -11.23 2.94
N GLU A 86 -14.00 -11.01 3.93
CA GLU A 86 -13.97 -9.82 4.78
C GLU A 86 -12.64 -9.04 4.62
N GLY A 87 -12.66 -7.77 5.00
CA GLY A 87 -11.44 -6.97 5.04
C GLY A 87 -10.54 -7.43 6.18
N PHE A 88 -9.23 -7.47 5.94
CA PHE A 88 -8.26 -7.87 6.96
C PHE A 88 -6.97 -7.06 6.87
N ARG A 89 -6.19 -7.08 7.96
CA ARG A 89 -4.86 -6.49 8.04
C ARG A 89 -3.91 -7.43 8.77
N ASN A 90 -2.83 -7.80 8.10
CA ASN A 90 -1.80 -8.67 8.66
C ASN A 90 -0.41 -8.05 8.52
N CYS A 91 0.47 -8.33 9.46
CA CYS A 91 1.89 -8.04 9.37
C CYS A 91 2.67 -9.33 9.61
N ILE A 92 3.38 -9.78 8.58
CA ILE A 92 4.05 -11.08 8.54
C ILE A 92 5.55 -10.86 8.73
N LEU A 93 6.14 -11.64 9.63
CA LEU A 93 7.59 -11.78 9.78
C LEU A 93 8.05 -12.94 8.89
N PHE A 94 9.14 -12.74 8.16
CA PHE A 94 9.71 -13.77 7.30
C PHE A 94 11.23 -13.69 7.29
N LYS A 95 11.87 -14.83 7.06
CA LYS A 95 13.33 -14.91 6.87
C LYS A 95 13.68 -14.50 5.44
N VAL A 96 14.54 -13.51 5.28
CA VAL A 96 15.01 -13.08 3.97
C VAL A 96 16.02 -14.10 3.43
N PRO A 97 15.88 -14.55 2.17
CA PRO A 97 16.84 -15.47 1.56
C PRO A 97 18.28 -14.95 1.59
N GLU A 98 19.23 -15.85 1.78
CA GLU A 98 20.65 -15.53 1.70
C GLU A 98 21.08 -15.23 0.27
N VAL A 99 21.94 -14.22 0.11
CA VAL A 99 22.55 -13.85 -1.17
C VAL A 99 23.99 -13.42 -0.93
N GLN A 100 24.89 -13.66 -1.88
CA GLN A 100 26.33 -13.41 -1.65
C GLN A 100 26.69 -11.92 -1.48
N MET A 101 26.02 -11.02 -2.20
CA MET A 101 26.33 -9.59 -2.17
C MET A 101 25.07 -8.72 -2.34
N ARG A 102 24.45 -8.79 -3.51
CA ARG A 102 23.14 -8.17 -3.77
C ARG A 102 22.37 -8.99 -4.78
N SER A 103 21.05 -9.01 -4.65
CA SER A 103 20.13 -9.58 -5.63
C SER A 103 18.89 -8.72 -5.71
N VAL A 104 18.37 -8.48 -6.91
CA VAL A 104 17.07 -7.81 -7.09
C VAL A 104 16.04 -8.89 -7.39
N ARG A 105 15.07 -9.05 -6.50
CA ARG A 105 13.97 -10.02 -6.65
C ARG A 105 12.67 -9.31 -6.96
N LYS A 106 11.71 -10.06 -7.51
CA LYS A 106 10.36 -9.56 -7.77
C LYS A 106 9.43 -10.04 -6.66
N LEU A 107 8.77 -9.11 -5.99
CA LEU A 107 7.63 -9.39 -5.14
C LEU A 107 6.37 -9.32 -5.99
N GLU A 108 5.70 -10.45 -6.13
CA GLU A 108 4.44 -10.57 -6.85
C GLU A 108 3.29 -10.62 -5.85
N VAL A 109 2.27 -9.82 -6.08
CA VAL A 109 1.02 -9.80 -5.31
C VAL A 109 -0.10 -10.12 -6.27
N ILE A 110 -0.81 -11.22 -6.01
CA ILE A 110 -2.00 -11.63 -6.75
C ILE A 110 -3.18 -11.59 -5.80
N VAL A 111 -4.24 -10.88 -6.20
CA VAL A 111 -5.54 -10.92 -5.54
C VAL A 111 -6.53 -11.50 -6.54
N ARG A 112 -7.12 -12.65 -6.21
CA ARG A 112 -7.96 -13.42 -7.12
C ARG A 112 -9.25 -13.86 -6.44
N GLY A 113 -10.39 -13.61 -7.08
CA GLY A 113 -11.69 -14.17 -6.76
C GLY A 113 -12.26 -14.95 -7.95
N GLN A 114 -13.58 -15.01 -8.02
CA GLN A 114 -14.29 -15.71 -9.09
C GLN A 114 -14.29 -14.87 -10.37
N GLU A 115 -14.58 -13.57 -10.25
CA GLU A 115 -14.64 -12.64 -11.38
C GLU A 115 -13.47 -11.65 -11.39
N PHE A 116 -12.76 -11.53 -10.27
CA PHE A 116 -11.66 -10.59 -10.10
C PHE A 116 -10.29 -11.25 -10.16
N VAL A 117 -9.36 -10.66 -10.92
CA VAL A 117 -7.92 -10.95 -10.82
C VAL A 117 -7.14 -9.66 -10.94
N MET A 118 -6.34 -9.35 -9.94
CA MET A 118 -5.34 -8.29 -9.97
C MET A 118 -3.97 -8.87 -9.70
N LYS A 119 -2.98 -8.42 -10.47
CA LYS A 119 -1.59 -8.80 -10.33
C LYS A 119 -0.72 -7.55 -10.32
N GLU A 120 0.09 -7.38 -9.29
CA GLU A 120 1.10 -6.34 -9.20
C GLU A 120 2.47 -6.98 -8.94
N VAL A 121 3.50 -6.46 -9.60
CA VAL A 121 4.88 -6.93 -9.41
C VAL A 121 5.78 -5.76 -9.08
N ARG A 122 6.50 -5.86 -7.96
CA ARG A 122 7.45 -4.83 -7.49
C ARG A 122 8.84 -5.42 -7.33
N LYS A 123 9.87 -4.62 -7.58
CA LYS A 123 11.25 -5.04 -7.33
C LYS A 123 11.65 -4.70 -5.90
N VAL A 124 12.27 -5.65 -5.23
CA VAL A 124 12.91 -5.48 -3.92
C VAL A 124 14.38 -5.86 -4.04
N MET A 125 15.25 -5.14 -3.34
CA MET A 125 16.68 -5.46 -3.31
C MET A 125 16.96 -6.27 -2.05
N ILE A 126 17.54 -7.45 -2.19
CA ILE A 126 18.15 -8.18 -1.08
C ILE A 126 19.64 -7.86 -1.09
N LYS A 127 20.16 -7.35 0.02
CA LYS A 127 21.57 -6.99 0.16
C LYS A 127 22.15 -7.75 1.35
N SER A 128 23.27 -8.43 1.11
CA SER A 128 24.12 -8.87 2.21
C SER A 128 24.84 -7.63 2.73
N TYR A 129 24.47 -7.19 3.93
CA TYR A 129 25.16 -6.10 4.58
C TYR A 129 26.47 -6.63 5.18
N LYS A 130 27.57 -6.29 4.51
CA LYS A 130 28.80 -6.05 5.24
C LYS A 130 28.64 -4.63 5.81
N PRO A 131 28.71 -4.42 7.12
CA PRO A 131 28.41 -3.11 7.71
C PRO A 131 29.35 -2.04 7.15
N GLU A 132 28.82 -1.10 6.38
CA GLU A 132 29.44 0.18 6.10
C GLU A 132 28.98 1.14 7.20
N SER A 133 29.79 1.28 8.23
CA SER A 133 29.48 2.15 9.37
C SER A 133 29.75 3.60 9.02
N PHE A 134 28.74 4.46 9.17
CA PHE A 134 28.98 5.89 9.25
C PHE A 134 29.27 6.26 10.71
N ILE A 135 30.44 6.83 10.95
CA ILE A 135 30.87 7.28 12.27
C ILE A 135 30.51 8.75 12.40
N GLN A 136 29.68 9.07 13.39
CA GLN A 136 29.42 10.44 13.78
C GLN A 136 30.03 10.70 15.17
N THR A 137 30.84 11.73 15.29
CA THR A 137 31.41 12.17 16.56
C THR A 137 30.58 13.32 17.15
N ASP A 138 30.61 13.49 18.48
CA ASP A 138 29.97 14.66 19.11
C ASP A 138 30.67 15.97 18.75
N LYS A 139 31.96 15.91 18.37
CA LYS A 139 32.76 17.05 17.93
C LYS A 139 33.66 16.69 16.75
N PRO A 140 33.90 17.63 15.82
CA PRO A 140 34.82 17.40 14.71
C PRO A 140 36.29 17.36 15.15
N ILE A 141 36.65 17.96 16.30
CA ILE A 141 38.04 18.07 16.80
C ILE A 141 38.06 17.92 18.34
N TYR A 142 39.04 17.18 18.88
CA TYR A 142 39.26 16.97 20.32
C TYR A 142 40.63 17.51 20.78
N LEU A 143 40.69 18.01 22.01
CA LEU A 143 41.94 18.41 22.67
C LEU A 143 42.60 17.22 23.40
N PRO A 144 43.93 17.28 23.66
CA PRO A 144 44.62 16.25 24.43
C PRO A 144 43.99 16.04 25.82
N GLY A 145 43.71 14.78 26.17
CA GLY A 145 43.07 14.39 27.45
C GLY A 145 41.53 14.40 27.43
N GLN A 146 40.90 14.75 26.31
CA GLN A 146 39.44 14.80 26.18
C GLN A 146 38.87 13.47 25.67
N THR A 147 37.79 12.98 26.28
CA THR A 147 37.04 11.79 25.84
C THR A 147 35.87 12.20 24.94
N GLY A 148 35.69 11.51 23.82
CA GLY A 148 34.58 11.72 22.88
C GLY A 148 33.58 10.56 22.86
N SER A 149 32.41 10.81 22.26
CA SER A 149 31.39 9.79 21.98
C SER A 149 31.26 9.55 20.47
N LEU A 150 31.17 8.28 20.09
CA LEU A 150 30.95 7.85 18.71
C LEU A 150 29.53 7.27 18.57
N PHE A 151 28.81 7.73 17.56
CA PHE A 151 27.49 7.24 17.18
C PHE A 151 27.57 6.50 15.84
N TYR A 152 26.85 5.37 15.74
CA TYR A 152 26.72 4.57 14.53
C TYR A 152 25.30 4.71 13.98
N LEU A 153 25.16 5.05 12.69
CA LEU A 153 23.87 5.20 12.02
C LEU A 153 23.66 4.12 10.94
N ILE A 154 22.45 3.55 10.88
CA ILE A 154 22.00 2.58 9.87
C ILE A 154 20.71 3.12 9.24
N GLU A 155 20.65 3.28 7.92
CA GLU A 155 19.41 3.69 7.21
C GLU A 155 18.58 2.48 6.75
N SER A 156 17.25 2.61 6.80
CA SER A 156 16.30 1.66 6.21
C SER A 156 15.28 2.40 5.34
N LEU A 157 14.95 1.84 4.17
CA LEU A 157 13.98 2.39 3.21
C LEU A 157 12.72 1.52 3.15
N LEU A 158 11.58 2.05 3.59
CA LEU A 158 10.26 1.41 3.47
C LEU A 158 9.53 1.90 2.21
N LYS A 159 8.87 1.01 1.47
CA LYS A 159 7.99 1.36 0.34
C LYS A 159 6.53 1.04 0.69
N VAL A 160 5.62 1.97 0.37
CA VAL A 160 4.17 1.85 0.57
C VAL A 160 3.48 2.07 -0.77
N GLU A 161 2.58 1.17 -1.18
CA GLU A 161 1.77 1.35 -2.38
C GLU A 161 0.32 0.87 -2.15
N LEU A 162 -0.62 1.71 -2.57
CA LEU A 162 -2.06 1.47 -2.47
C LEU A 162 -2.61 1.25 -3.88
N LYS A 163 -3.36 0.16 -4.08
CA LYS A 163 -3.96 -0.17 -5.37
C LYS A 163 -5.48 -0.20 -5.26
N SER A 164 -6.12 0.48 -6.22
CA SER A 164 -7.56 0.53 -6.39
C SER A 164 -7.99 -0.30 -7.58
N ILE A 165 -9.20 -0.85 -7.52
CA ILE A 165 -9.86 -1.44 -8.68
C ILE A 165 -10.33 -0.34 -9.62
N HIS A 166 -10.16 -0.59 -10.92
CA HIS A 166 -10.73 0.22 -11.98
C HIS A 166 -12.10 -0.37 -12.33
N CYS A 167 -13.17 0.40 -12.12
CA CYS A 167 -14.50 0.06 -12.65
C CYS A 167 -14.49 0.41 -14.14
N ASN A 168 -14.40 -0.58 -15.01
CA ASN A 168 -14.76 -0.37 -16.41
C ASN A 168 -16.28 -0.24 -16.50
N HIS A 169 -16.71 0.78 -17.23
CA HIS A 169 -18.10 1.11 -17.51
C HIS A 169 -18.68 0.19 -18.59
#